data_AF-A0A1F8RT03-F1
#
_entry.id   AF-A0A1F8RT03-F1
#
_cell.length_a   1.000
_cell.length_b   1.000
_cell.length_c   1.000
_cell.angle_alpha   90.00
_cell.angle_beta   90.00
_cell.angle_gamma   90.00
#
_symmetry.space_group_name_H-M   'P 1'
#
loop_
_entity.id
_entity.type
_entity.pdbx_description
1 polymer ?
#
loop_
_entity_poly.entity_id
_entity_poly.type
_entity_poly.pdbx_seq_one_letter_code
_entity_poly.pdbx_strand_id
1 'polypeptide(L)' 'MAGKQTGFRRIGDESVRARTGKSWAQWFSILDRWGAPRHGRTQSARYLLERHGVSPWWAQAVTIRYESERGLRRS' A
#
# COMPACT_ATOMS: atom_id res chain seq x y z
N MET A 1 -13.12 -14.86 -7.27
CA MET A 1 -11.72 -14.61 -7.63
C MET A 1 -10.87 -14.41 -6.37
N ALA A 2 -10.60 -15.48 -5.61
CA ALA A 2 -9.81 -15.44 -4.37
C ALA A 2 -8.48 -16.17 -4.61
N GLY A 3 -7.45 -15.43 -5.04
CA GLY A 3 -6.17 -16.02 -5.43
C GLY A 3 -5.07 -15.00 -5.68
N LYS A 4 -4.97 -13.94 -4.87
CA LYS A 4 -3.89 -12.94 -4.98
C LYS A 4 -3.46 -12.37 -3.61
N GLN A 5 -3.38 -13.16 -2.54
CA GLN A 5 -2.86 -12.63 -1.25
C GLN A 5 -1.37 -12.94 -0.99
N THR A 6 -0.70 -13.72 -1.84
CA THR A 6 0.64 -14.26 -1.55
C THR A 6 1.80 -13.60 -2.29
N GLY A 7 1.55 -12.63 -3.18
CA GLY A 7 2.60 -12.04 -4.03
C GLY A 7 3.18 -10.70 -3.56
N PHE A 8 2.45 -9.91 -2.79
CA PHE A 8 2.80 -8.50 -2.54
C PHE A 8 4.09 -8.30 -1.74
N ARG A 9 4.41 -9.24 -0.84
CA ARG A 9 5.63 -9.22 -0.03
C ARG A 9 6.91 -9.42 -0.84
N ARG A 10 6.83 -10.08 -2.00
CA ARG A 10 7.99 -10.38 -2.86
C ARG A 10 8.25 -9.30 -3.92
N ILE A 11 7.41 -8.27 -4.00
CA ILE A 11 7.58 -7.20 -4.98
C ILE A 11 8.73 -6.28 -4.51
N GLY A 12 9.78 -6.15 -5.31
CA GLY A 12 10.89 -5.24 -5.04
C GLY A 12 10.52 -3.75 -5.14
N ASP A 13 11.40 -2.88 -4.63
CA ASP A 13 11.25 -1.43 -4.73
C ASP A 13 11.24 -0.92 -6.18
N GLU A 14 12.02 -1.56 -7.07
CA GLU A 14 12.06 -1.18 -8.48
C GLU A 14 10.72 -1.39 -9.17
N SER A 15 10.07 -2.54 -8.94
CA SER A 15 8.77 -2.86 -9.53
C SER A 15 7.67 -1.91 -9.05
N VAL A 16 7.66 -1.55 -7.76
CA VAL A 16 6.66 -0.60 -7.25
C VAL A 16 6.93 0.80 -7.78
N ARG A 17 8.20 1.23 -7.85
CA ARG A 17 8.58 2.53 -8.40
C ARG A 17 8.24 2.64 -9.89
N ALA A 18 8.50 1.60 -10.68
CA ALA A 18 8.20 1.58 -12.11
C ALA A 18 6.69 1.68 -12.39
N ARG A 19 5.83 1.22 -11.48
CA ARG A 19 4.38 1.20 -11.68
C ARG A 19 3.61 2.31 -10.98
N THR A 20 4.17 2.85 -9.90
CA THR A 20 3.49 3.85 -9.05
C THR A 20 4.27 5.17 -8.96
N GLY A 21 5.49 5.21 -9.48
CA GLY A 21 6.38 6.38 -9.43
C GLY A 21 7.12 6.57 -8.10
N LYS A 22 6.86 5.75 -7.07
CA LYS A 22 7.48 5.87 -5.74
C LYS A 22 7.88 4.51 -5.18
N SER A 23 8.92 4.48 -4.34
CA SER A 23 9.37 3.27 -3.64
C SER A 23 8.44 2.92 -2.46
N TRP A 24 8.62 1.73 -1.86
CA TRP A 24 7.85 1.31 -0.69
C TRP A 24 8.02 2.27 0.48
N ALA A 25 9.26 2.68 0.78
CA ALA A 25 9.55 3.63 1.85
C ALA A 25 8.85 4.98 1.66
N GLN A 26 8.80 5.48 0.42
CA GLN A 26 8.10 6.73 0.10
C GLN A 26 6.59 6.59 0.31
N TRP A 27 5.99 5.48 -0.12
CA TRP A 27 4.58 5.22 0.12
C TRP A 27 4.25 5.09 1.60
N PHE A 28 5.09 4.41 2.37
CA PHE A 28 4.88 4.28 3.81
C PHE A 28 4.95 5.64 4.49
N SER A 29 5.93 6.48 4.14
CA SER A 29 6.00 7.84 4.67
C SER A 29 4.76 8.69 4.32
N ILE A 30 4.23 8.53 3.11
CA ILE A 30 2.98 9.20 2.70
C ILE A 30 1.79 8.72 3.54
N LEU A 31 1.67 7.41 3.75
CA LEU A 31 0.59 6.81 4.53
C LEU A 31 0.69 7.14 6.02
N ASP A 32 1.90 7.16 6.60
CA ASP A 32 2.13 7.59 7.98
C ASP A 32 1.73 9.06 8.15
N ARG A 33 2.18 9.95 7.26
CA ARG A 33 1.84 11.39 7.29
C ARG A 33 0.35 11.65 7.13
N TRP A 34 -0.33 10.85 6.30
CA TRP A 34 -1.77 10.94 6.12
C TRP A 34 -2.56 10.34 7.30
N GLY A 35 -1.93 9.51 8.13
CA GLY A 35 -2.60 8.86 9.27
C GLY A 35 -3.36 7.59 8.89
N ALA A 36 -2.86 6.84 7.91
CA ALA A 36 -3.43 5.56 7.47
C ALA A 36 -3.85 4.58 8.59
N PRO A 37 -3.11 4.44 9.72
CA PRO A 37 -3.52 3.57 10.82
C PRO A 37 -4.87 3.93 11.44
N ARG A 38 -5.29 5.20 11.35
CA ARG A 38 -6.57 5.70 11.89
C ARG A 38 -7.72 5.55 10.91
N HIS A 39 -7.42 5.65 9.61
CA HIS A 39 -8.40 5.62 8.53
C HIS A 39 -8.72 4.19 8.03
N GLY A 40 -7.82 3.25 8.29
CA GLY A 40 -7.95 1.85 7.90
C GLY A 40 -7.72 1.60 6.41
N ARG A 41 -7.80 0.32 6.03
CA ARG A 41 -7.37 -0.16 4.71
C ARG A 41 -8.12 0.46 3.54
N THR A 42 -9.44 0.51 3.63
CA THR A 42 -10.30 0.97 2.53
C THR A 42 -10.05 2.43 2.21
N GLN A 43 -9.99 3.29 3.24
CA GLN A 43 -9.72 4.72 3.04
C GLN A 43 -8.28 4.94 2.58
N SER A 44 -7.29 4.18 3.07
CA SER A 44 -5.91 4.25 2.61
C SER A 44 -5.77 3.92 1.12
N ALA A 45 -6.42 2.85 0.66
CA ALA A 45 -6.41 2.49 -0.76
C ALA A 45 -7.12 3.55 -1.63
N ARG A 46 -8.23 4.11 -1.14
CA ARG A 46 -8.95 5.20 -1.82
C ARG A 46 -8.10 6.48 -1.90
N TYR A 47 -7.41 6.84 -0.82
CA TYR A 47 -6.49 7.97 -0.80
C TYR A 47 -5.37 7.81 -1.84
N LEU A 48 -4.78 6.61 -1.95
CA LEU A 48 -3.75 6.34 -2.96
C LEU A 48 -4.30 6.43 -4.40
N LEU A 49 -5.53 5.97 -4.62
CA LEU A 49 -6.20 6.07 -5.92
C LEU A 49 -6.51 7.53 -6.29
N GLU A 50 -7.23 8.24 -5.42
CA GLU A 50 -7.77 9.57 -5.72
C GLU A 50 -6.70 10.66 -5.65
N ARG A 51 -5.79 10.60 -4.66
CA ARG A 51 -4.80 11.66 -4.42
C ARG A 51 -3.50 11.45 -5.18
N HIS A 52 -3.16 10.19 -5.47
CA HIS A 52 -1.86 9.84 -6.08
C HIS A 52 -1.98 9.07 -7.40
N GLY A 53 -3.19 8.81 -7.90
CA GLY A 53 -3.40 8.13 -9.18
C GLY A 53 -2.90 6.69 -9.21
N VAL A 54 -2.68 6.07 -8.04
CA VAL A 54 -2.20 4.69 -7.96
C VAL A 54 -3.31 3.76 -8.40
N SER A 55 -3.01 2.79 -9.27
CA SER A 55 -4.04 1.87 -9.75
C SER A 55 -4.68 1.08 -8.58
N PRO A 56 -5.95 0.67 -8.68
CA PRO A 56 -6.67 0.03 -7.58
C PRO A 56 -5.94 -1.17 -6.96
N TRP A 57 -5.28 -1.97 -7.81
CA TRP A 57 -4.51 -3.12 -7.37
C TRP A 57 -3.25 -2.73 -6.59
N TRP A 58 -2.50 -1.72 -7.07
CA TRP A 58 -1.30 -1.22 -6.39
C TRP A 58 -1.65 -0.53 -5.07
N ALA A 59 -2.77 0.19 -5.02
CA ALA A 59 -3.24 0.84 -3.80
C ALA A 59 -3.52 -0.18 -2.68
N GLN A 60 -4.14 -1.32 -3.02
CA GLN A 60 -4.32 -2.44 -2.09
C GLN A 60 -2.97 -3.05 -1.68
N ALA A 61 -2.06 -3.31 -2.64
CA ALA A 61 -0.74 -3.89 -2.36
C ALA A 61 0.08 -3.02 -1.40
N VAL A 62 0.12 -1.70 -1.65
CA VAL A 62 0.76 -0.69 -0.80
C VAL A 62 0.18 -0.69 0.60
N THR A 63 -1.15 -0.68 0.72
CA THR A 63 -1.81 -0.66 2.02
C THR A 63 -1.57 -1.95 2.81
N ILE A 64 -1.65 -3.13 2.18
CA ILE A 64 -1.43 -4.43 2.84
C ILE A 64 0.02 -4.56 3.34
N ARG A 65 0.99 -4.14 2.52
CA ARG A 65 2.40 -4.19 2.92
C ARG A 65 2.68 -3.19 4.04
N TYR A 66 2.11 -1.98 3.95
CA TYR A 66 2.18 -0.98 5.01
C TYR A 66 1.64 -1.50 6.35
N GLU A 67 0.45 -2.10 6.37
CA GLU A 67 -0.13 -2.70 7.58
C GLU A 67 0.76 -3.83 8.14
N SER A 68 1.38 -4.63 7.26
CA SER A 68 2.27 -5.72 7.66
C SER A 68 3.56 -5.22 8.28
N GLU A 69 4.17 -4.16 7.73
CA GLU A 69 5.41 -3.54 8.23
C GLU A 69 5.20 -2.75 9.53
N ARG A 70 4.00 -2.19 9.73
CA ARG A 70 3.63 -1.45 10.96
C ARG A 70 3.08 -2.34 12.06
N GLY A 71 3.05 -3.67 11.86
CA GLY A 71 2.50 -4.61 12.83
C GLY A 71 1.01 -4.42 13.11
N LEU A 72 0.28 -3.75 12.22
CA LEU A 72 -1.16 -3.49 12.36
C LEU A 72 -2.02 -4.74 12.10
N ARG A 73 -1.40 -5.83 11.63
CA ARG A 73 -2.00 -7.16 11.68
C ARG A 73 -1.97 -7.67 13.12
N ARG A 74 -3.05 -7.41 13.85
CA ARG A 74 -3.48 -8.35 14.89
C ARG A 74 -3.99 -9.61 14.18
N SER A 75 -3.29 -10.71 14.45
CA SER A 75 -3.77 -12.08 14.28
C SER A 75 -5.18 -12.25 14.83
#